data_AF-A0A257ABX4-F1
#
_entry.id   AF-A0A257ABX4-F1
#
_cell.length_a   1.000
_cell.length_b   1.000
_cell.length_c   1.000
_cell.angle_alpha   90.00
_cell.angle_beta   90.00
_cell.angle_gamma   90.00
#
_symmetry.space_group_name_H-M   'P 1'
#
loop_
_entity.id
_entity.type
_entity.pdbx_description
1 polymer ?
#
loop_
_entity_poly.entity_id
_entity_poly.type
_entity_poly.pdbx_seq_one_letter_code
_entity_poly.pdbx_strand_id
1 'polypeptide(L)'
;MPAFEVGRICVKVAGREAGRKCVIVDIIDDNFVLITGPKGLTGVKRRRANVKHLEPTPLKINISKGASDEEVMKALEVANLINEMRKPVKPSLKPV
;
A
#
# COMPACT_ATOMS: atom_id res chain seq x y z
N MET A 1 8.76 -5.63 -16.15
CA MET A 1 8.75 -6.07 -14.74
C MET A 1 7.46 -5.55 -14.12
N PRO A 2 6.56 -6.40 -13.62
CA PRO A 2 5.29 -5.94 -13.05
C PRO A 2 5.58 -5.19 -11.74
N ALA A 3 5.68 -3.86 -11.84
CA ALA A 3 5.94 -3.00 -10.70
C ALA A 3 4.77 -3.00 -9.69
N PHE A 4 3.60 -3.51 -10.10
CA PHE A 4 2.39 -3.58 -9.32
C PHE A 4 1.83 -4.99 -9.41
N GLU A 5 2.01 -5.75 -8.34
CA GLU A 5 1.40 -7.07 -8.14
C GLU A 5 0.56 -7.04 -6.87
N VAL A 6 -0.42 -7.93 -6.79
CA VAL A 6 -1.19 -8.14 -5.56
C VAL A 6 -0.24 -8.49 -4.41
N GLY A 7 -0.45 -7.85 -3.26
CA GLY A 7 0.40 -7.99 -2.09
C GLY A 7 1.65 -7.12 -2.10
N ARG A 8 1.88 -6.28 -3.11
CA ARG A 8 2.98 -5.34 -3.07
C ARG A 8 2.68 -4.16 -2.15
N ILE A 9 3.67 -3.75 -1.36
CA ILE A 9 3.57 -2.58 -0.49
C ILE A 9 3.99 -1.35 -1.28
N CYS A 10 3.18 -0.30 -1.23
CA CYS A 10 3.42 0.98 -1.86
C CYS A 10 3.33 2.11 -0.85
N VAL A 11 4.08 3.19 -1.08
CA VAL A 11 3.94 4.44 -0.34
C VAL A 11 3.15 5.41 -1.20
N LYS A 12 2.19 6.12 -0.61
CA LYS A 12 1.57 7.26 -1.29
C LYS A 12 2.53 8.43 -1.30
N VAL A 13 2.85 8.92 -2.49
CA VAL A 13 3.71 10.10 -2.66
C VAL A 13 2.90 11.39 -2.54
N ALA A 14 1.62 11.37 -2.94
CA ALA A 14 0.77 12.54 -3.04
C ALA A 14 -0.61 12.39 -2.36
N GLY A 15 -1.18 13.52 -1.90
CA GLY A 15 -2.53 13.64 -1.34
C GLY A 15 -2.59 13.71 0.19
N ARG A 16 -3.80 13.67 0.76
CA ARG A 16 -4.05 13.73 2.22
C ARG A 16 -3.41 12.59 3.03
N GLU A 17 -3.02 11.52 2.34
CA GLU A 17 -2.38 10.34 2.92
C GLU A 17 -0.95 10.17 2.42
N ALA A 18 -0.34 11.24 1.88
CA ALA A 18 1.05 11.23 1.46
C ALA A 18 1.96 10.81 2.63
N GLY A 19 2.93 9.96 2.35
CA GLY A 19 3.84 9.38 3.33
C GLY A 19 3.33 8.15 4.08
N ARG A 20 2.09 7.71 3.81
CA ARG A 20 1.54 6.48 4.40
C ARG A 20 1.78 5.28 3.48
N LYS A 21 2.09 4.15 4.10
CA LYS A 21 2.22 2.86 3.40
C LYS A 21 0.85 2.22 3.20
N CYS A 22 0.69 1.53 2.09
CA CYS A 22 -0.53 0.81 1.71
C CYS A 22 -0.17 -0.47 0.95
N VAL A 23 -1.11 -1.38 0.86
CA VAL A 23 -0.96 -2.68 0.20
C VAL A 23 -1.92 -2.74 -0.96
N ILE A 24 -1.46 -3.27 -2.09
CA ILE A 24 -2.32 -3.53 -3.25
C ILE A 24 -3.06 -4.86 -3.04
N VAL A 25 -4.38 -4.80 -3.02
CA VAL A 25 -5.26 -5.98 -2.85
C VAL A 25 -5.75 -6.48 -4.20
N ASP A 26 -5.97 -5.57 -5.14
CA ASP A 26 -6.52 -5.86 -6.44
C ASP A 26 -5.98 -4.89 -7.49
N ILE A 27 -5.88 -5.35 -8.73
CA ILE A 27 -5.52 -4.53 -9.89
C ILE A 27 -6.77 -4.47 -10.74
N ILE A 28 -7.34 -3.28 -10.86
CA ILE A 28 -8.60 -3.06 -11.59
C ILE A 28 -8.27 -2.84 -13.06
N ASP A 29 -7.32 -1.94 -13.32
CA ASP A 29 -6.84 -1.55 -14.65
C ASP A 29 -5.33 -1.28 -14.59
N ASP A 30 -4.68 -1.07 -15.73
CA ASP A 30 -3.26 -0.71 -15.81
C ASP A 30 -2.90 0.56 -15.02
N ASN A 31 -3.86 1.48 -14.86
CA ASN A 31 -3.67 2.75 -14.15
C ASN A 31 -4.25 2.75 -12.73
N PHE A 32 -5.17 1.83 -12.41
CA PHE A 32 -5.93 1.88 -11.17
C PHE A 32 -5.79 0.57 -10.38
N VAL A 33 -5.38 0.73 -9.13
CA VAL A 33 -5.24 -0.36 -8.17
C VAL A 33 -6.14 -0.15 -6.98
N LEU A 34 -6.65 -1.25 -6.43
CA LEU A 34 -7.35 -1.25 -5.15
C LEU A 34 -6.31 -1.39 -4.05
N ILE A 35 -6.17 -0.32 -3.28
CA ILE A 35 -5.29 -0.32 -2.11
C ILE A 35 -6.11 -0.55 -0.86
N THR A 36 -5.50 -1.20 0.12
CA THR A 36 -5.98 -1.19 1.50
C THR A 36 -4.84 -0.86 2.45
N GLY A 37 -5.20 -0.29 3.58
CA GLY A 37 -4.35 -0.25 4.75
C GLY A 37 -5.22 -0.57 5.96
N PRO A 38 -4.80 -1.45 6.87
CA PRO A 38 -5.55 -1.64 8.10
C PRO A 38 -5.69 -0.29 8.81
N LYS A 39 -6.95 0.15 9.02
CA LYS A 39 -7.29 1.48 9.56
C LYS A 39 -6.56 1.80 10.86
N GLY A 40 -6.33 0.79 11.71
CA GLY A 40 -5.62 0.94 12.99
C GLY A 40 -4.11 1.17 12.87
N LEU A 41 -3.51 0.91 11.72
CA LEU A 41 -2.05 0.90 11.53
C LEU A 41 -1.57 2.07 10.67
N THR A 42 -2.10 2.20 9.46
CA THR A 42 -1.70 3.24 8.50
C THR A 42 -2.79 4.29 8.27
N GLY A 43 -4.00 4.04 8.76
CA GLY A 43 -5.13 4.96 8.57
C GLY A 43 -5.56 5.13 7.11
N VAL A 44 -5.12 4.23 6.21
CA VAL A 44 -5.46 4.27 4.79
C VAL A 44 -6.74 3.49 4.55
N LYS A 45 -7.83 4.16 4.20
CA LYS A 45 -9.09 3.48 3.86
C LYS A 45 -8.94 2.69 2.55
N ARG A 46 -9.58 1.51 2.49
CA ARG A 46 -9.74 0.75 1.25
C ARG A 46 -10.35 1.64 0.17
N ARG A 47 -9.58 1.90 -0.89
CA ARG A 47 -9.98 2.81 -1.97
C ARG A 47 -9.26 2.49 -3.27
N ARG A 48 -9.82 2.98 -4.36
CA ARG A 48 -9.12 2.99 -5.66
C ARG A 48 -8.07 4.10 -5.64
N ALA A 49 -6.87 3.77 -6.08
CA ALA A 49 -5.76 4.71 -6.21
C ALA A 49 -5.10 4.57 -7.58
N ASN A 50 -4.61 5.68 -8.10
CA ASN A 50 -3.85 5.68 -9.35
C ASN A 50 -2.41 5.24 -9.06
N VAL A 51 -1.88 4.34 -9.89
CA VAL A 51 -0.49 3.85 -9.81
C VAL A 51 0.54 4.98 -9.90
N LYS A 52 0.24 6.09 -10.59
CA LYS A 52 1.12 7.26 -10.70
C LYS A 52 1.43 7.94 -9.36
N HIS A 53 0.55 7.79 -8.37
CA HIS A 53 0.73 8.39 -7.03
C HIS A 53 1.28 7.41 -6.00
N LEU A 54 1.59 6.19 -6.45
CA LEU A 54 2.08 5.11 -5.61
C LEU A 54 3.52 4.79 -6.00
N GLU A 55 4.40 4.80 -5.01
CA GLU A 55 5.77 4.35 -5.17
C GLU A 55 5.88 2.92 -4.63
N PRO A 56 6.13 1.91 -5.47
CA PRO A 56 6.27 0.53 -5.03
C PRO A 56 7.56 0.38 -4.24
N THR A 57 7.44 -0.26 -3.07
CA THR A 57 8.60 -0.66 -2.27
C THR A 57 9.09 -2.04 -2.70
N PRO A 58 10.34 -2.44 -2.36
CA PRO A 58 10.83 -3.80 -2.61
C PRO A 58 10.12 -4.86 -1.75
N LEU A 59 9.30 -4.44 -0.77
CA LEU A 59 8.58 -5.32 0.13
C LEU A 59 7.32 -5.88 -0.54
N LYS A 60 7.15 -7.20 -0.43
CA LYS A 60 5.99 -7.94 -0.90
C LYS A 60 5.44 -8.78 0.25
N ILE A 61 4.13 -8.77 0.39
CA ILE A 61 3.39 -9.73 1.21
C ILE A 61 2.65 -10.68 0.28
N ASN A 62 2.46 -11.91 0.72
CA ASN A 62 1.73 -12.90 -0.06
C ASN A 62 0.26 -12.87 0.38
N ILE A 63 -0.61 -12.30 -0.45
CA ILE A 63 -2.06 -12.26 -0.23
C ILE A 63 -2.80 -12.67 -1.50
N SER A 64 -4.00 -13.21 -1.32
CA SER A 64 -4.89 -13.53 -2.43
C SER A 64 -5.52 -12.26 -3.03
N LYS A 65 -5.85 -12.32 -4.31
CA LYS A 65 -6.60 -11.25 -4.99
C LYS A 65 -7.95 -11.05 -4.29
N GLY A 66 -8.24 -9.81 -3.88
CA GLY A 66 -9.48 -9.49 -3.16
C GLY A 66 -9.46 -9.74 -1.65
N ALA A 67 -8.29 -10.01 -1.05
CA ALA A 67 -8.13 -10.29 0.36
C ALA A 67 -8.90 -9.33 1.29
N SER A 68 -9.44 -9.89 2.36
CA SER A 68 -10.18 -9.15 3.39
C SER A 68 -9.24 -8.39 4.33
N ASP A 69 -9.75 -7.36 5.01
CA ASP A 69 -8.96 -6.57 5.95
C ASP A 69 -8.28 -7.43 7.04
N GLU A 70 -8.91 -8.55 7.44
CA GLU A 70 -8.37 -9.53 8.38
C GLU A 70 -7.17 -10.32 7.81
N GLU A 71 -7.26 -10.78 6.57
CA GLU A 71 -6.17 -11.51 5.90
C GLU A 71 -4.97 -10.60 5.67
N VAL A 72 -5.22 -9.35 5.30
CA VAL A 72 -4.17 -8.35 5.15
C VAL A 72 -3.52 -8.05 6.50
N MET A 73 -4.28 -7.99 7.60
CA MET A 73 -3.74 -7.81 8.94
C MET A 73 -2.82 -8.98 9.34
N LYS A 74 -3.28 -10.22 9.15
CA LYS A 74 -2.47 -11.42 9.41
C LYS A 74 -1.21 -11.48 8.55
N ALA A 75 -1.31 -11.16 7.26
CA ALA A 75 -0.15 -11.13 6.36
C ALA A 75 0.86 -10.06 6.77
N LEU A 76 0.40 -8.92 7.31
CA LEU A 76 1.25 -7.86 7.84
C LEU A 76 1.91 -8.25 9.17
N GLU A 77 1.22 -8.99 10.04
CA GLU A 77 1.78 -9.57 11.26
C GLU A 77 2.87 -10.59 10.95
N VAL A 78 2.59 -11.54 10.04
CA VAL A 78 3.56 -12.56 9.60
C VAL A 78 4.81 -11.91 8.99
N ALA A 79 4.63 -10.86 8.21
CA ALA A 79 5.74 -10.13 7.62
C ALA A 79 6.51 -9.26 8.63
N ASN A 80 6.07 -9.13 9.89
CA ASN A 80 6.65 -8.23 10.91
C ASN A 80 6.81 -6.77 10.46
N LEU A 81 6.07 -6.36 9.43
CA LEU A 81 6.18 -5.03 8.79
C LEU A 81 5.36 -3.95 9.49
N ILE A 82 4.72 -4.28 10.62
CA ILE A 82 3.93 -3.37 11.45
C ILE A 82 4.74 -2.15 11.87
N ASN A 83 5.98 -2.36 12.32
CA ASN A 83 6.87 -1.27 12.75
C ASN A 83 7.29 -0.38 11.58
N GLU A 84 7.44 -0.96 10.39
CA GLU A 84 7.77 -0.23 9.17
C GLU A 84 6.58 0.52 8.57
N MET A 85 5.37 -0.01 8.71
CA MET A 85 4.13 0.64 8.29
C MET A 85 3.77 1.84 9.17
N ARG A 86 4.11 1.78 10.46
CA ARG A 86 3.82 2.84 11.42
C ARG A 86 4.72 4.06 11.28
N LYS A 87 5.89 3.92 10.64
CA LYS A 87 6.77 5.06 10.35
C LYS A 87 6.21 5.86 9.18
N PRO A 88 5.70 7.09 9.40
CA PRO A 88 5.38 7.97 8.28
C PRO A 88 6.69 8.32 7.59
N VAL A 89 6.82 7.92 6.33
CA VAL A 89 7.93 8.37 5.51
C VAL A 89 7.55 9.77 5.06
N LYS A 90 8.33 10.81 5.39
CA LYS A 90 8.12 12.12 4.78
C LYS A 90 8.39 11.96 3.28
N PRO A 91 7.40 12.07 2.39
CA PRO A 91 7.70 12.11 0.97
C PRO A 91 8.48 13.41 0.77
N SER A 92 9.74 13.30 0.37
CA SER A 92 10.50 14.43 -0.11
C SER A 92 9.83 14.90 -1.39
N LEU A 93 8.92 15.87 -1.25
CA LEU A 93 8.47 16.70 -2.35
C LEU A 93 9.73 17.29 -2.96
N LYS A 94 10.20 16.74 -4.09
CA LYS A 94 11.03 17.56 -4.98
C LYS A 94 10.05 18.59 -5.54
N PRO A 95 10.17 19.88 -5.20
CA PRO A 95 9.41 20.88 -5.92
C PRO A 95 9.88 20.79 -7.38
N VAL A 96 8.94 20.51 -8.28
CA VAL A 96 9.13 20.73 -9.72
C VAL A 96 8.91 22.21 -9.97
#